data_AF-A0A431WK59-F1
#
_entry.id   AF-A0A431WK59-F1
#
_cell.length_a   1.000
_cell.length_b   1.000
_cell.length_c   1.000
_cell.angle_alpha   90.00
_cell.angle_beta   90.00
_cell.angle_gamma   90.00
#
_symmetry.space_group_name_H-M   'P 1'
#
loop_
_entity.id
_entity.type
_entity.pdbx_description
1 polymer ?
#
loop_
_entity_poly.entity_id
_entity_poly.type
_entity_poly.pdbx_seq_one_letter_code
_entity_poly.pdbx_strand_id
1 'polypeptide(L)'
;MDEIIEVSVPRIQEIIDAFDASEFSTADVLREYSGGFYSNVGTPAHYSFNAQFGKLLQRNCESLRITENRNNVSIKDDNGHKTSTSFWRKFT
;
A
#
# COMPACT_ATOMS: atom_id res chain seq x y z
N MET A 1 -23.49 7.52 0.85
CA MET A 1 -23.10 7.17 -0.53
C MET A 1 -21.72 6.60 -0.37
N ASP A 2 -21.64 5.31 -0.09
CA ASP A 2 -20.38 4.67 0.26
C ASP A 2 -19.67 4.37 -1.05
N GLU A 3 -18.76 5.26 -1.44
CA GLU A 3 -17.81 5.01 -2.54
C GLU A 3 -16.86 3.90 -2.08
N ILE A 4 -17.31 2.66 -2.23
CA ILE A 4 -16.45 1.49 -2.12
C ILE A 4 -15.52 1.57 -3.32
N ILE A 5 -14.29 2.01 -3.08
CA ILE A 5 -13.23 1.86 -4.07
C ILE A 5 -13.06 0.35 -4.26
N GLU A 6 -13.59 -0.18 -5.36
CA GLU A 6 -13.36 -1.57 -5.76
C GLU A 6 -11.89 -1.70 -6.18
N VAL A 7 -11.04 -2.00 -5.20
CA VAL A 7 -9.65 -2.29 -5.44
C VAL A 7 -9.53 -3.74 -5.93
N SER A 8 -8.96 -3.94 -7.11
CA SER A 8 -8.78 -5.26 -7.72
C SER A 8 -7.59 -5.99 -7.08
N VAL A 9 -7.87 -7.01 -6.26
CA VAL A 9 -6.84 -7.87 -5.65
C VAL A 9 -5.99 -8.59 -6.72
N PRO A 10 -6.55 -9.12 -7.83
CA PRO A 10 -5.73 -9.69 -8.91
C PRO A 10 -4.73 -8.70 -9.49
N ARG A 11 -5.14 -7.44 -9.72
CA ARG A 11 -4.22 -6.40 -10.20
C ARG A 11 -3.13 -6.08 -9.18
N ILE A 12 -3.44 -6.10 -7.89
CA ILE A 12 -2.43 -5.95 -6.83
C ILE A 12 -1.42 -7.09 -6.90
N GLN A 13 -1.86 -8.33 -7.10
CA GLN A 13 -0.96 -9.48 -7.24
C GLN A 13 0.00 -9.27 -8.43
N GLU A 14 -0.50 -8.87 -9.60
CA GLU A 14 0.32 -8.60 -10.78
C GLU A 14 1.40 -7.53 -10.50
N ILE A 15 1.04 -6.45 -9.81
CA ILE A 15 1.97 -5.39 -9.40
C ILE A 15 3.03 -5.95 -8.45
N ILE A 16 2.61 -6.70 -7.42
CA ILE A 16 3.54 -7.29 -6.46
C ILE A 16 4.50 -8.23 -7.16
N ASP A 17 4.02 -9.10 -8.05
CA ASP A 17 4.83 -10.06 -8.78
C ASP A 17 5.85 -9.38 -9.71
N ALA A 18 5.51 -8.23 -10.27
CA ALA A 18 6.41 -7.43 -11.11
C ALA A 18 7.59 -6.79 -10.37
N PHE A 19 7.56 -6.69 -9.03
CA PHE A 19 8.71 -6.18 -8.28
C PHE A 19 9.87 -7.19 -8.27
N ASP A 20 11.04 -6.78 -8.74
CA ASP A 20 12.26 -7.61 -8.67
C ASP A 20 12.71 -7.87 -7.22
N ALA A 21 12.42 -6.94 -6.32
CA ALA A 21 12.78 -7.05 -4.90
C ALA A 21 11.79 -7.98 -4.15
N SER A 22 12.32 -8.75 -3.20
CA SER A 22 11.49 -9.54 -2.27
C SER A 22 10.81 -8.69 -1.20
N GLU A 23 11.22 -7.43 -1.06
CA GLU A 23 10.67 -6.46 -0.12
C GLU A 23 10.17 -5.22 -0.89
N PHE A 24 9.01 -4.70 -0.50
CA PHE A 24 8.40 -3.51 -1.09
C PHE A 24 7.53 -2.79 -0.04
N SER A 25 7.19 -1.53 -0.27
CA SER A 25 6.30 -0.77 0.63
C SER A 25 4.88 -0.66 0.09
N THR A 26 3.91 -0.36 0.96
CA THR A 26 2.55 0.01 0.54
C THR A 26 2.57 1.19 -0.44
N ALA A 27 3.53 2.11 -0.28
CA ALA A 27 3.67 3.27 -1.15
C ALA A 27 4.10 2.86 -2.56
N ASP A 28 4.96 1.84 -2.69
CA ASP A 28 5.39 1.34 -4.01
C ASP A 28 4.22 0.69 -4.75
N VAL A 29 3.43 -0.14 -4.06
CA VAL A 29 2.21 -0.73 -4.65
C VAL A 29 1.22 0.36 -5.06
N LEU A 30 1.04 1.39 -4.23
CA LEU A 30 0.14 2.51 -4.54
C LEU A 30 0.62 3.31 -5.76
N ARG A 31 1.92 3.56 -5.90
CA ARG A 31 2.48 4.23 -7.08
C ARG A 31 2.15 3.48 -8.36
N GLU A 32 2.32 2.16 -8.37
CA GLU A 32 1.98 1.34 -9.53
C GLU A 32 0.46 1.22 -9.76
N TYR A 33 -0.32 1.14 -8.67
CA TYR A 33 -1.77 0.94 -8.76
C TYR A 33 -2.52 2.21 -9.19
N SER A 34 -2.21 3.35 -8.57
CA SER A 34 -2.89 4.63 -8.77
C SER A 34 -2.08 5.70 -9.50
N GLY A 35 -0.85 5.39 -9.95
CA GLY A 35 0.02 6.35 -10.65
C GLY A 35 0.74 7.34 -9.73
N GLY A 36 0.62 7.17 -8.41
CA GLY A 36 1.26 8.02 -7.41
C GLY A 36 0.85 7.67 -5.98
N PHE A 37 1.62 8.18 -5.04
CA PHE A 37 1.40 8.06 -3.60
C PHE A 37 1.36 9.47 -2.99
N TYR A 38 0.17 9.88 -2.56
CA TYR A 38 -0.08 11.21 -2.01
C TYR A 38 -0.67 11.10 -0.62
N SER A 39 -0.11 11.84 0.34
CA SER A 39 -0.64 11.91 1.69
C SER A 39 -1.68 13.02 1.79
N ASN A 40 -2.86 12.68 2.31
CA ASN A 40 -3.86 13.69 2.63
C ASN A 40 -3.57 14.23 4.05
N VAL A 41 -2.81 15.32 4.11
CA VAL A 41 -2.49 16.01 5.36
C VAL A 41 -3.78 16.44 6.05
N GLY A 42 -3.93 16.08 7.33
CA GLY A 42 -5.13 16.42 8.13
C GLY A 42 -6.32 15.47 7.98
N THR A 43 -6.25 14.47 7.09
CA THR A 43 -7.28 13.43 7.00
C THR A 43 -7.05 12.36 8.08
N PRO A 44 -8.05 12.06 8.93
CA PRO A 44 -7.95 10.95 9.87
C PRO A 44 -7.61 9.64 9.16
N ALA A 45 -6.83 8.78 9.80
CA ALA A 45 -6.37 7.52 9.19
C ALA A 45 -7.51 6.61 8.69
N HIS A 46 -8.71 6.70 9.25
CA HIS A 46 -9.87 5.93 8.76
C HIS A 46 -10.43 6.43 7.42
N TYR A 47 -10.16 7.68 7.03
CA TYR A 47 -10.52 8.23 5.72
C TYR A 47 -9.33 8.28 4.74
N SER A 48 -8.13 7.94 5.20
CA SER A 48 -6.94 7.92 4.34
C SER A 48 -6.98 6.71 3.42
N PHE A 49 -6.97 6.96 2.11
CA PHE A 49 -6.87 5.91 1.09
C PHE A 49 -5.66 5.01 1.34
N ASN A 50 -4.50 5.60 1.67
CA ASN A 50 -3.26 4.86 1.92
C ASN A 50 -3.40 3.90 3.12
N ALA A 51 -4.08 4.33 4.17
CA ALA A 51 -4.33 3.50 5.35
C ALA A 51 -5.34 2.38 5.06
N GLN A 52 -6.38 2.65 4.27
CA GLN A 52 -7.33 1.63 3.83
C GLN A 52 -6.66 0.62 2.87
N PHE A 53 -5.78 1.09 2.00
CA PHE A 53 -5.00 0.24 1.10
C PHE A 53 -4.04 -0.67 1.88
N GLY A 54 -3.33 -0.13 2.88
CA GLY A 54 -2.52 -0.94 3.79
C GLY A 54 -3.35 -2.03 4.51
N LYS A 55 -4.55 -1.69 4.98
CA LYS A 55 -5.48 -2.67 5.56
C LYS A 55 -5.97 -3.70 4.54
N LEU A 56 -6.15 -3.32 3.28
CA LEU A 56 -6.50 -4.25 2.21
C LEU A 56 -5.37 -5.27 1.99
N LEU A 57 -4.11 -4.82 1.92
CA LEU A 57 -2.94 -5.71 1.84
C LEU A 57 -2.88 -6.64 3.05
N GLN A 58 -3.07 -6.11 4.26
CA GLN A 58 -3.08 -6.91 5.48
C GLN A 58 -4.18 -7.98 5.47
N ARG A 59 -5.39 -7.66 5.00
CA ARG A 59 -6.53 -8.60 4.94
C ARG A 59 -6.33 -9.70 3.89
N ASN A 60 -5.54 -9.44 2.87
CA ASN A 60 -5.30 -10.38 1.76
C ASN A 60 -3.87 -10.93 1.77
N CYS A 61 -3.12 -10.79 2.86
CA CYS A 61 -1.68 -11.09 2.88
C CYS A 61 -1.39 -12.55 2.53
N GLU A 62 -2.22 -13.49 2.99
CA GLU A 62 -2.11 -14.91 2.63
C GLU A 62 -2.35 -15.14 1.13
N SER A 63 -3.42 -14.56 0.58
CA SER A 63 -3.75 -14.67 -0.85
C SER A 63 -2.71 -14.00 -1.74
N LEU A 64 -2.15 -12.88 -1.26
CA LEU A 64 -1.11 -12.10 -1.94
C LEU A 64 0.30 -12.67 -1.72
N ARG A 65 0.44 -13.72 -0.91
CA ARG A 65 1.71 -14.35 -0.53
C ARG A 65 2.73 -13.36 0.02
N ILE A 66 2.31 -12.48 0.93
CA ILE A 66 3.14 -11.44 1.53
C ILE A 66 2.99 -11.42 3.05
N THR A 67 3.95 -10.84 3.75
CA THR A 67 3.88 -10.58 5.20
C THR A 67 4.39 -9.18 5.52
N GLU A 68 3.72 -8.48 6.45
CA GLU A 68 4.19 -7.20 6.95
C GLU A 68 5.44 -7.42 7.81
N ASN A 69 6.55 -6.78 7.46
CA ASN A 69 7.79 -6.92 8.23
C ASN A 69 8.10 -5.68 9.08
N ARG A 70 7.66 -4.49 8.66
CA ARG A 70 7.81 -3.22 9.35
C ARG A 70 6.60 -2.35 9.05
N ASN A 71 6.14 -1.60 10.04
CA ASN A 71 5.07 -0.61 9.86
C ASN A 71 5.48 0.76 10.38
N ASN A 72 4.68 1.76 10.04
CA ASN A 72 4.89 3.16 10.42
C ASN A 72 6.29 3.69 10.06
N VAL A 73 6.87 3.20 8.96
CA VAL A 73 8.19 3.63 8.49
C VAL A 73 8.04 5.00 7.86
N SER A 74 8.78 6.00 8.35
CA SER A 74 8.69 7.37 7.86
C SER A 74 9.25 7.48 6.44
N ILE A 75 8.45 8.04 5.54
CA ILE A 75 8.82 8.30 4.14
C ILE A 75 8.27 9.67 3.70
N LYS A 76 8.60 10.06 2.46
CA LYS A 76 7.93 11.18 1.80
C LYS A 76 6.96 10.67 0.74
N ASP A 77 5.84 11.38 0.61
CA ASP A 77 4.94 11.23 -0.52
C ASP A 77 5.51 11.88 -1.79
N ASP A 78 4.81 11.76 -2.91
CA ASP A 78 5.30 12.28 -4.20
C ASP A 78 5.23 13.83 -4.30
N ASN A 79 4.61 14.49 -3.32
CA ASN A 79 4.66 15.96 -3.13
C ASN A 79 5.74 16.39 -2.12
N GLY A 80 6.49 15.45 -1.55
CA GLY A 80 7.54 15.72 -0.57
C GLY A 80 7.06 15.86 0.88
N HIS A 81 5.77 15.64 1.16
CA HIS A 81 5.24 15.67 2.52
C HIS A 81 5.66 14.43 3.32
N LYS A 82 5.94 14.63 4.61
CA LYS A 82 6.25 13.51 5.52
C LYS A 82 5.00 12.68 5.78
N THR A 83 5.13 11.39 5.64
CA THR A 83 4.10 10.40 5.96
C THR A 83 4.74 9.11 6.44
N SER A 84 3.96 8.04 6.58
CA SER A 84 4.48 6.71 6.88
C SER A 84 3.86 5.63 6.02
N THR A 85 4.57 4.51 5.92
CA THR A 85 4.17 3.35 5.13
C THR A 85 4.49 2.04 5.87
N SER A 86 3.89 0.96 5.41
CA SER A 86 4.28 -0.40 5.81
C SER A 86 5.18 -1.00 4.75
N PHE A 87 6.12 -1.84 5.18
CA PHE A 87 6.95 -2.67 4.33
C PHE A 87 6.48 -4.12 4.44
N TRP A 88 6.53 -4.79 3.29
CA TRP A 88 6.04 -6.12 3.06
C TRP A 88 7.14 -6.95 2.44
N ARG A 89 7.12 -8.24 2.73
CA ARG A 89 8.02 -9.22 2.14
C ARG A 89 7.21 -10.31 1.45
N LYS A 90 7.59 -10.68 0.23
CA LYS A 90 7.04 -11.84 -0.49
C LYS A 90 7.41 -13.14 0.23
N PHE A 91 6.51 -14.12 0.24
CA PHE A 91 6.85 -15.50 0.56
C PHE A 91 7.78 -16.02 -0.55
N THR A 92 8.93 -16.54 -0.14
CA THR A 92 9.83 -17.31 -0.99
C THR A 92 9.39 -18.76 -1.05
#